data_AF-A0A965YSL3-F1
#
_entry.id   AF-A0A965YSL3-F1
#
_cell.length_a   1.000
_cell.length_b   1.000
_cell.length_c   1.000
_cell.angle_alpha   90.00
_cell.angle_beta   90.00
_cell.angle_gamma   90.00
#
_symmetry.space_group_name_H-M   'P 1'
#
loop_
_entity.id
_entity.type
_entity.pdbx_description
1 polymer ?
#
loop_
_entity_poly.entity_id
_entity_poly.type
_entity_poly.pdbx_seq_one_letter_code
_entity_poly.pdbx_strand_id
1 'polypeptide(L)'
;MSTHPTFLEQFRSFYLQNKLSDLEVAIDYFSVFGGTQWNVDTTKPLFELISEKILKHYTYIHADITKLTHSNKQSHALLSACATGDGRLFSSYKRARLSREEGNEALHALLRSGLVEREYSLERPLREEDDNSEKLRFQTPFMRFWFAFVSPYYKTIKENDFSEVEKAFCNREQGLSDAIFQNLAQSFLQHVFQDDKIVEIGGYWDKNSEIDILAKSQSGKLIAGSCRYTKSKVKKSELTKLKEQCALAELEPDMYIIFSKSGFSSELKALKSESLKLFTLKSLKPLVEGIDKKELLPCVGKKY
;
A
#
# COMPACT_ATOMS: atom_id res chain seq x y z
N MET A 1 18.21 -2.71 14.97
CA MET A 1 17.90 -1.86 13.80
C MET A 1 17.32 -2.76 12.73
N SER A 2 16.21 -2.39 12.10
CA SER A 2 15.56 -3.19 11.05
C SER A 2 16.57 -3.53 9.94
N THR A 3 16.64 -4.80 9.54
CA THR A 3 17.43 -5.26 8.38
C THR A 3 16.78 -4.90 7.04
N HIS A 4 15.59 -4.31 7.06
CA HIS A 4 14.82 -3.97 5.87
C HIS A 4 14.57 -2.46 5.80
N PRO A 5 14.74 -1.86 4.60
CA PRO A 5 14.44 -0.45 4.40
C PRO A 5 12.95 -0.19 4.59
N THR A 6 12.63 0.90 5.28
CA THR A 6 11.27 1.39 5.45
C THR A 6 10.60 1.68 4.11
N PHE A 7 9.27 1.72 4.10
CA PHE A 7 8.50 2.07 2.92
C PHE A 7 8.95 3.41 2.30
N LEU A 8 9.16 4.44 3.13
CA LEU A 8 9.56 5.77 2.67
C LEU A 8 10.97 5.75 2.06
N GLU A 9 11.92 5.03 2.65
CA GLU A 9 13.26 4.84 2.07
C GLU A 9 13.20 4.14 0.71
N GLN A 10 12.36 3.10 0.57
CA GLN A 10 12.15 2.44 -0.72
C GLN A 10 11.56 3.40 -1.76
N PHE A 11 10.57 4.21 -1.38
CA PHE A 11 9.95 5.19 -2.27
C PHE A 11 10.93 6.27 -2.71
N ARG A 12 11.70 6.85 -1.77
CA ARG A 12 12.71 7.87 -2.06
C ARG A 12 13.83 7.34 -2.94
N SER A 13 14.31 6.13 -2.66
CA SER A 13 15.32 5.47 -3.50
C SER A 13 14.81 5.27 -4.92
N PHE A 14 13.57 4.80 -5.10
CA PHE A 14 12.96 4.66 -6.41
C PHE A 14 12.79 5.99 -7.14
N TYR A 15 12.37 7.03 -6.42
CA TYR A 15 12.20 8.39 -6.95
C TYR A 15 13.52 8.96 -7.47
N LEU A 16 14.60 8.82 -6.69
CA LEU A 16 15.95 9.26 -7.05
C LEU A 16 16.52 8.46 -8.22
N GLN A 17 16.46 7.13 -8.14
CA GLN A 17 17.04 6.23 -9.13
C GLN A 17 16.48 6.52 -10.53
N ASN A 18 15.19 6.78 -10.62
CA ASN A 18 14.47 7.00 -11.88
C ASN A 18 14.34 8.49 -12.24
N LYS A 19 14.97 9.39 -11.47
CA LYS A 19 14.97 10.85 -11.69
C LYS A 19 13.56 11.41 -11.88
N LEU A 20 12.64 10.95 -11.05
CA LEU A 20 11.24 11.33 -11.16
C LEU A 20 11.05 12.79 -10.71
N SER A 21 10.07 13.45 -11.31
CA SER A 21 9.68 14.83 -10.95
C SER A 21 8.19 14.96 -10.64
N ASP A 22 7.36 14.03 -11.13
CA ASP A 22 5.93 13.99 -10.90
C ASP A 22 5.59 12.92 -9.85
N LEU A 23 4.93 13.32 -8.76
CA LEU A 23 4.53 12.42 -7.68
C LEU A 23 3.44 11.43 -8.11
N GLU A 24 2.55 11.81 -9.01
CA GLU A 24 1.50 10.92 -9.52
C GLU A 24 2.14 9.74 -10.28
N VAL A 25 3.03 10.08 -11.21
CA VAL A 25 3.83 9.11 -11.96
C VAL A 25 4.68 8.26 -11.00
N ALA A 26 5.32 8.89 -10.00
CA ALA A 26 6.11 8.14 -9.02
C ALA A 26 5.28 7.13 -8.24
N ILE A 27 4.08 7.50 -7.77
CA ILE A 27 3.18 6.60 -7.05
C ILE A 27 2.76 5.43 -7.94
N ASP A 28 2.29 5.72 -9.15
CA ASP A 28 1.74 4.69 -10.04
C ASP A 28 2.81 3.69 -10.46
N TYR A 29 4.03 4.15 -10.77
CA TYR A 29 5.13 3.28 -11.19
C TYR A 29 5.75 2.56 -10.01
N PHE A 30 5.86 3.22 -8.84
CA PHE A 30 6.33 2.56 -7.63
C PHE A 30 5.35 1.47 -7.17
N SER A 31 4.06 1.60 -7.44
CA SER A 31 3.07 0.56 -7.12
C SER A 31 3.35 -0.79 -7.80
N VAL A 32 4.08 -0.77 -8.92
CA VAL A 32 4.48 -1.94 -9.72
C VAL A 32 5.94 -2.29 -9.48
N PHE A 33 6.84 -1.32 -9.58
CA PHE A 33 8.30 -1.55 -9.58
C PHE A 33 8.95 -1.29 -8.22
N GLY A 34 8.19 -0.87 -7.21
CA GLY A 34 8.70 -0.58 -5.88
C GLY A 34 9.28 -1.81 -5.20
N GLY A 35 10.42 -1.62 -4.54
CA GLY A 35 11.20 -2.71 -3.93
C GLY A 35 12.08 -3.50 -4.92
N THR A 36 12.01 -3.19 -6.22
CA THR A 36 13.01 -3.62 -7.21
C THR A 36 14.12 -2.57 -7.34
N GLN A 37 15.14 -2.91 -8.13
CA GLN A 37 16.25 -2.00 -8.49
C GLN A 37 16.22 -1.69 -10.00
N TRP A 38 15.05 -1.76 -10.63
CA TRP A 38 14.95 -1.54 -12.07
C TRP A 38 14.82 -0.07 -12.43
N ASN A 39 15.58 0.34 -13.45
CA ASN A 39 15.38 1.63 -14.09
C ASN A 39 14.12 1.58 -14.98
N VAL A 40 13.24 2.55 -14.80
CA VAL A 40 11.98 2.71 -15.52
C VAL A 40 12.01 4.03 -16.29
N ASP A 41 11.66 3.96 -17.57
CA ASP A 41 11.48 5.13 -18.41
C ASP A 41 10.02 5.57 -18.33
N THR A 42 9.74 6.53 -17.45
CA THR A 42 8.37 6.98 -17.17
C THR A 42 7.75 7.83 -18.28
N THR A 43 8.45 8.00 -19.42
CA THR A 43 7.86 8.59 -20.63
C THR A 43 7.01 7.58 -21.42
N LYS A 44 7.24 6.28 -21.21
CA LYS A 44 6.45 5.19 -21.80
C LYS A 44 5.24 4.85 -20.92
N PRO A 45 4.11 4.37 -21.45
CA PRO A 45 3.00 3.87 -20.66
C PRO A 45 3.41 2.79 -19.65
N LEU A 46 2.83 2.81 -18.44
CA LEU A 46 3.16 1.87 -17.37
C LEU A 46 3.03 0.40 -17.81
N PHE A 47 1.95 0.05 -18.52
CA PHE A 47 1.75 -1.31 -18.99
C PHE A 47 2.74 -1.75 -20.08
N GLU A 48 3.22 -0.82 -20.92
CA GLU A 48 4.29 -1.12 -21.87
C GLU A 48 5.55 -1.57 -21.13
N LEU A 49 5.93 -0.86 -20.06
CA LEU A 49 7.07 -1.25 -19.22
C LEU A 49 6.83 -2.59 -18.49
N ILE A 50 5.62 -2.85 -18.02
CA ILE A 50 5.24 -4.15 -17.43
C ILE A 50 5.48 -5.27 -18.45
N SER A 51 4.98 -5.10 -19.67
CA SER A 51 5.16 -6.07 -20.75
C SER A 51 6.65 -6.29 -21.07
N GLU A 52 7.39 -5.20 -21.29
CA GLU A 52 8.80 -5.23 -21.68
C GLU A 52 9.72 -5.80 -20.60
N LYS A 53 9.53 -5.42 -19.33
CA LYS A 53 10.46 -5.74 -18.24
C LYS A 53 10.04 -6.97 -17.44
N ILE A 54 8.73 -7.26 -17.36
CA ILE A 54 8.19 -8.31 -16.49
C ILE A 54 7.68 -9.48 -17.31
N LEU A 55 6.67 -9.24 -18.16
CA LEU A 55 5.92 -10.33 -18.78
C LEU A 55 6.79 -11.10 -19.80
N LYS A 56 7.55 -10.40 -20.65
CA LYS A 56 8.51 -11.02 -21.57
C LYS A 56 9.66 -11.77 -20.86
N HIS A 57 9.93 -11.43 -19.60
CA HIS A 57 10.98 -12.04 -18.79
C HIS A 57 10.42 -12.97 -17.69
N TYR A 58 9.14 -13.37 -17.81
CA TYR A 58 8.43 -14.15 -16.80
C TYR A 58 9.24 -15.34 -16.28
N THR A 59 9.85 -16.13 -17.15
CA THR A 59 10.54 -17.37 -16.75
C THR A 59 11.67 -17.12 -15.76
N TYR A 60 12.46 -16.04 -15.95
CA TYR A 60 13.59 -15.70 -15.09
C TYR A 60 13.10 -15.20 -13.73
N ILE A 61 12.19 -14.23 -13.75
CA ILE A 61 11.61 -13.63 -12.53
C ILE A 61 10.86 -14.69 -11.72
N HIS A 62 10.10 -15.55 -12.39
CA HIS A 62 9.39 -16.65 -11.75
C HIS A 62 10.35 -17.63 -11.08
N ALA A 63 11.49 -17.96 -11.72
CA ALA A 63 12.50 -18.83 -11.12
C ALA A 63 13.10 -18.23 -9.84
N ASP A 64 13.30 -16.92 -9.77
CA ASP A 64 13.81 -16.29 -8.57
C ASP A 64 12.75 -16.19 -7.46
N ILE A 65 11.50 -15.93 -7.82
CA ILE A 65 10.39 -15.92 -6.87
C ILE A 65 10.13 -17.33 -6.32
N THR A 66 10.22 -18.39 -7.13
CA THR A 66 10.09 -19.77 -6.65
C THR A 66 11.24 -20.17 -5.73
N LYS A 67 12.47 -19.71 -5.97
CA LYS A 67 13.58 -19.89 -5.02
C LYS A 67 13.28 -19.23 -3.67
N LEU A 68 12.82 -17.97 -3.66
CA LEU A 68 12.51 -17.25 -2.42
C LEU A 68 11.36 -17.85 -1.61
N THR A 69 10.41 -18.44 -2.30
CA THR A 69 9.22 -19.07 -1.69
C THR A 69 9.39 -20.56 -1.50
N HIS A 70 10.58 -21.11 -1.82
CA HIS A 70 10.88 -22.55 -1.81
C HIS A 70 9.85 -23.40 -2.58
N SER A 71 9.26 -22.83 -3.64
CA SER A 71 8.17 -23.45 -4.42
C SER A 71 6.99 -23.95 -3.57
N ASN A 72 6.78 -23.37 -2.38
CA ASN A 72 5.71 -23.79 -1.49
C ASN A 72 4.35 -23.34 -2.05
N LYS A 73 3.51 -24.32 -2.42
CA LYS A 73 2.20 -24.09 -3.04
C LYS A 73 1.25 -23.33 -2.12
N GLN A 74 1.24 -23.64 -0.82
CA GLN A 74 0.38 -22.97 0.16
C GLN A 74 0.79 -21.51 0.34
N SER A 75 2.11 -21.23 0.40
CA SER A 75 2.63 -19.85 0.42
C SER A 75 2.23 -19.06 -0.83
N HIS A 76 2.34 -19.64 -2.03
CA HIS A 76 1.90 -18.97 -3.28
C HIS A 76 0.40 -18.71 -3.29
N ALA A 77 -0.41 -19.66 -2.84
CA ALA A 77 -1.85 -19.51 -2.72
C ALA A 77 -2.21 -18.40 -1.73
N LEU A 78 -1.54 -18.35 -0.58
CA LEU A 78 -1.75 -17.31 0.44
C LEU A 78 -1.34 -15.93 -0.06
N LEU A 79 -0.18 -15.79 -0.73
CA LEU A 79 0.25 -14.53 -1.33
C LEU A 79 -0.73 -14.05 -2.41
N SER A 80 -1.18 -14.95 -3.29
CA SER A 80 -2.17 -14.60 -4.33
C SER A 80 -3.51 -14.17 -3.73
N ALA A 81 -3.98 -14.88 -2.70
CA ALA A 81 -5.22 -14.55 -1.99
C ALA A 81 -5.12 -13.20 -1.26
N CYS A 82 -3.98 -12.92 -0.63
CA CYS A 82 -3.70 -11.64 0.02
C CYS A 82 -3.65 -10.49 -0.99
N ALA A 83 -2.94 -10.67 -2.11
CA ALA A 83 -2.73 -9.62 -3.10
C ALA A 83 -4.01 -9.21 -3.84
N THR A 84 -4.94 -10.16 -4.01
CA THR A 84 -6.23 -9.96 -4.71
C THR A 84 -7.42 -9.72 -3.77
N GLY A 85 -7.21 -9.86 -2.46
CA GLY A 85 -8.25 -9.74 -1.43
C GLY A 85 -8.17 -8.43 -0.64
N ASP A 86 -8.78 -8.46 0.55
CA ASP A 86 -8.79 -7.37 1.54
C ASP A 86 -7.58 -7.40 2.49
N GLY A 87 -6.61 -8.30 2.25
CA GLY A 87 -5.41 -8.50 3.07
C GLY A 87 -5.67 -9.14 4.44
N ARG A 88 -6.92 -9.24 4.90
CA ARG A 88 -7.25 -9.84 6.22
C ARG A 88 -6.83 -11.30 6.25
N LEU A 89 -6.23 -11.73 7.36
CA LEU A 89 -5.55 -13.03 7.45
C LEU A 89 -6.51 -14.19 7.19
N PHE A 90 -7.62 -14.27 7.93
CA PHE A 90 -8.57 -15.39 7.77
C PHE A 90 -9.34 -15.32 6.46
N SER A 91 -9.66 -14.11 5.96
CA SER A 91 -10.21 -13.92 4.61
C SER A 91 -9.25 -14.47 3.55
N SER A 92 -7.95 -14.27 3.73
CA SER A 92 -6.90 -14.76 2.82
C SER A 92 -6.76 -16.28 2.89
N TYR A 93 -6.83 -16.90 4.07
CA TYR A 93 -6.85 -18.37 4.20
C TYR A 93 -8.04 -18.99 3.45
N LYS A 94 -9.24 -18.45 3.66
CA LYS A 94 -10.45 -18.92 2.99
C LYS A 94 -10.36 -18.79 1.47
N ARG A 95 -9.87 -17.66 0.97
CA ARG A 95 -9.67 -17.42 -0.47
C ARG A 95 -8.58 -18.32 -1.06
N ALA A 96 -7.51 -18.60 -0.30
CA ALA A 96 -6.45 -19.53 -0.68
C ALA A 96 -6.88 -21.01 -0.60
N ARG A 97 -8.06 -21.30 -0.03
CA ARG A 97 -8.57 -22.66 0.23
C ARG A 97 -7.63 -23.48 1.13
N LEU A 98 -7.06 -22.84 2.14
CA LEU A 98 -6.18 -23.46 3.12
C LEU A 98 -6.94 -23.73 4.41
N SER A 99 -6.64 -24.84 5.08
CA SER A 99 -7.03 -25.02 6.49
C SER A 99 -6.33 -23.98 7.38
N ARG A 100 -6.75 -23.87 8.64
CA ARG A 100 -6.09 -22.97 9.59
C ARG A 100 -4.64 -23.39 9.85
N GLU A 101 -4.39 -24.68 9.93
CA GLU A 101 -3.07 -25.28 10.12
C GLU A 101 -2.16 -24.98 8.92
N GLU A 102 -2.62 -25.29 7.71
CA GLU A 102 -1.89 -25.02 6.47
C GLU A 102 -1.63 -23.51 6.28
N GLY A 103 -2.64 -22.68 6.56
CA GLY A 103 -2.55 -21.23 6.48
C GLY A 103 -1.49 -20.68 7.45
N ASN A 104 -1.47 -21.17 8.69
CA ASN A 104 -0.49 -20.76 9.69
C ASN A 104 0.94 -21.21 9.32
N GLU A 105 1.12 -22.42 8.81
CA GLU A 105 2.42 -22.89 8.35
C GLU A 105 2.94 -22.02 7.19
N ALA A 106 2.09 -21.75 6.20
CA ALA A 106 2.40 -20.86 5.08
C ALA A 106 2.73 -19.44 5.57
N LEU A 107 1.94 -18.88 6.49
CA LEU A 107 2.18 -17.57 7.08
C LEU A 107 3.54 -17.52 7.79
N HIS A 108 3.88 -18.51 8.61
CA HIS A 108 5.18 -18.55 9.30
C HIS A 108 6.35 -18.63 8.32
N ALA A 109 6.20 -19.34 7.20
CA ALA A 109 7.21 -19.34 6.15
C ALA A 109 7.37 -17.95 5.50
N LEU A 110 6.25 -17.27 5.20
CA LEU A 110 6.25 -15.95 4.57
C LEU A 110 6.76 -14.81 5.46
N LEU A 111 6.47 -14.87 6.77
CA LEU A 111 7.01 -13.92 7.74
C LEU A 111 8.53 -14.11 7.89
N ARG A 112 9.00 -15.36 7.94
CA ARG A 112 10.44 -15.66 8.01
C ARG A 112 11.21 -15.23 6.76
N SER A 113 10.59 -15.33 5.58
CA SER A 113 11.23 -14.88 4.33
C SER A 113 11.21 -13.36 4.16
N GLY A 114 10.46 -12.63 4.98
CA GLY A 114 10.31 -11.17 4.87
C GLY A 114 9.55 -10.74 3.60
N LEU A 115 8.71 -11.61 3.03
CA LEU A 115 7.85 -11.23 1.89
C LEU A 115 6.62 -10.45 2.34
N VAL A 116 6.11 -10.77 3.53
CA VAL A 116 4.98 -10.11 4.17
C VAL A 116 5.29 -9.80 5.62
N GLU A 117 4.50 -8.89 6.18
CA GLU A 117 4.42 -8.60 7.60
C GLU A 117 2.96 -8.57 8.05
N ARG A 118 2.76 -8.67 9.37
CA ARG A 118 1.45 -8.46 9.97
C ARG A 118 1.23 -6.98 10.22
N GLU A 119 0.09 -6.50 9.79
CA GLU A 119 -0.40 -5.17 10.07
C GLU A 119 -1.59 -5.31 11.03
N TYR A 120 -1.52 -4.62 12.17
CA TYR A 120 -2.54 -4.65 13.20
C TYR A 120 -3.37 -3.36 13.13
N SER A 121 -4.66 -3.47 13.48
CA SER A 121 -5.47 -2.27 13.73
C SER A 121 -4.80 -1.47 14.84
N LEU A 122 -4.72 -0.15 14.66
CA LEU A 122 -3.99 0.72 15.59
C LEU A 122 -4.60 0.65 17.00
N GLU A 123 -5.92 0.60 17.08
CA GLU A 123 -6.66 0.31 18.30
C GLU A 123 -7.39 -1.03 18.19
N ARG A 124 -7.62 -1.66 19.34
CA ARG A 124 -8.60 -2.74 19.45
C ARG A 124 -10.00 -2.14 19.58
N PRO A 125 -11.03 -2.79 19.02
CA PRO A 125 -12.40 -2.37 19.27
C PRO A 125 -12.73 -2.47 20.76
N LEU A 126 -13.67 -1.64 21.22
CA LEU A 126 -14.13 -1.65 22.62
C LEU A 126 -14.79 -2.99 23.00
N ARG A 127 -15.40 -3.67 22.04
CA ARG A 127 -16.05 -4.97 22.21
C ARG A 127 -15.20 -6.06 21.57
N GLU A 128 -14.83 -7.09 22.34
CA GLU A 128 -14.01 -8.20 21.85
C GLU A 128 -14.66 -8.97 20.70
N GLU A 129 -15.99 -9.02 20.63
CA GLU A 129 -16.75 -9.67 19.55
C GLU A 129 -16.68 -8.96 18.19
N ASP A 130 -16.26 -7.68 18.18
CA ASP A 130 -16.01 -6.91 16.97
C ASP A 130 -14.56 -7.06 16.48
N ASP A 131 -13.69 -7.70 17.27
CA ASP A 131 -12.30 -7.94 16.89
C ASP A 131 -12.23 -8.69 15.56
N ASN A 132 -11.28 -8.27 14.73
CA ASN A 132 -11.14 -8.77 13.38
C ASN A 132 -9.68 -9.12 13.13
N SER A 133 -9.44 -10.08 12.24
CA SER A 133 -8.08 -10.57 12.02
C SER A 133 -7.17 -9.45 11.53
N GLU A 134 -5.90 -9.54 11.92
CA GLU A 134 -4.84 -8.73 11.36
C GLU A 134 -4.80 -8.81 9.83
N LYS A 135 -4.20 -7.81 9.20
CA LYS A 135 -3.95 -7.81 7.76
C LYS A 135 -2.53 -8.28 7.47
N LEU A 136 -2.33 -8.84 6.29
CA LEU A 136 -1.02 -9.13 5.74
C LEU A 136 -0.64 -8.04 4.76
N ARG A 137 0.54 -7.45 4.97
CA ARG A 137 1.10 -6.41 4.12
C ARG A 137 2.35 -6.93 3.42
N PHE A 138 2.44 -6.70 2.12
CA PHE A 138 3.64 -7.03 1.36
C PHE A 138 4.76 -6.04 1.69
N GLN A 139 5.97 -6.56 1.91
CA GLN A 139 7.14 -5.72 2.19
C GLN A 139 7.61 -4.90 0.97
N THR A 140 7.22 -5.32 -0.24
CA THR A 140 7.51 -4.60 -1.48
C THR A 140 6.27 -4.51 -2.37
N PRO A 141 6.02 -3.34 -3.00
CA PRO A 141 4.95 -3.19 -3.98
C PRO A 141 5.04 -4.21 -5.13
N PHE A 142 6.26 -4.50 -5.62
CA PHE A 142 6.47 -5.46 -6.70
C PHE A 142 5.95 -6.86 -6.38
N MET A 143 6.13 -7.36 -5.15
CA MET A 143 5.60 -8.66 -4.76
C MET A 143 4.07 -8.66 -4.75
N ARG A 144 3.44 -7.59 -4.26
CA ARG A 144 1.98 -7.48 -4.32
C ARG A 144 1.50 -7.48 -5.78
N PHE A 145 2.13 -6.68 -6.64
CA PHE A 145 1.85 -6.64 -8.07
C PHE A 145 2.00 -8.04 -8.71
N TRP A 146 3.11 -8.74 -8.46
CA TRP A 146 3.38 -10.05 -9.03
C TRP A 146 2.28 -11.06 -8.68
N PHE A 147 1.91 -11.16 -7.40
CA PHE A 147 0.89 -12.11 -6.96
C PHE A 147 -0.55 -11.68 -7.31
N ALA A 148 -0.79 -10.40 -7.59
CA ALA A 148 -2.10 -9.92 -8.04
C ALA A 148 -2.32 -10.03 -9.57
N PHE A 149 -1.26 -9.84 -10.37
CA PHE A 149 -1.39 -9.63 -11.82
C PHE A 149 -0.50 -10.52 -12.68
N VAL A 150 0.58 -11.11 -12.16
CA VAL A 150 1.44 -11.98 -12.97
C VAL A 150 1.14 -13.45 -12.67
N SER A 151 1.22 -13.84 -11.39
CA SER A 151 1.01 -15.22 -10.95
C SER A 151 -0.35 -15.80 -11.37
N PRO A 152 -1.49 -15.06 -11.33
CA PRO A 152 -2.78 -15.62 -11.73
C PRO A 152 -2.90 -15.91 -13.23
N TYR A 153 -2.15 -15.20 -14.08
CA TYR A 153 -2.22 -15.27 -15.54
C TYR A 153 -1.00 -15.96 -16.15
N TYR A 154 -0.28 -16.78 -15.38
CA TYR A 154 1.00 -17.36 -15.81
C TYR A 154 0.91 -18.21 -17.10
N LYS A 155 -0.25 -18.81 -17.39
CA LYS A 155 -0.43 -19.68 -18.56
C LYS A 155 -0.35 -18.89 -19.86
N THR A 156 -1.19 -17.86 -20.00
CA THR A 156 -1.23 -16.97 -21.16
C THR A 156 0.07 -16.18 -21.30
N ILE A 157 0.66 -15.73 -20.18
CA ILE A 157 1.96 -15.06 -20.18
C ILE A 157 3.07 -15.96 -20.76
N LYS A 158 3.10 -17.26 -20.41
CA LYS A 158 4.08 -18.21 -20.99
C LYS A 158 3.89 -18.43 -22.49
N GLU A 159 2.66 -18.25 -22.98
CA GLU A 159 2.30 -18.32 -24.40
C GLU A 159 2.57 -16.99 -25.14
N ASN A 160 3.12 -15.97 -24.45
CA ASN A 160 3.30 -14.60 -24.92
C ASN A 160 1.98 -13.88 -25.27
N ASP A 161 0.86 -14.31 -24.70
CA ASP A 161 -0.40 -13.59 -24.74
C ASP A 161 -0.56 -12.78 -23.44
N PHE A 162 -0.52 -11.46 -23.56
CA PHE A 162 -0.62 -10.53 -22.43
C PHE A 162 -1.99 -9.85 -22.32
N SER A 163 -2.95 -10.22 -23.17
CA SER A 163 -4.26 -9.54 -23.25
C SER A 163 -5.07 -9.66 -21.94
N GLU A 164 -5.07 -10.85 -21.31
CA GLU A 164 -5.80 -11.08 -20.07
C GLU A 164 -5.22 -10.29 -18.89
N VAL A 165 -3.89 -10.27 -18.76
CA VAL A 165 -3.21 -9.53 -17.70
C VAL A 165 -3.36 -8.02 -17.91
N GLU A 166 -3.31 -7.53 -19.15
CA GLU A 166 -3.56 -6.12 -19.46
C GLU A 166 -4.96 -5.70 -19.03
N LYS A 167 -5.98 -6.45 -19.46
CA LYS A 167 -7.37 -6.19 -19.09
C LYS A 167 -7.55 -6.24 -17.58
N ALA A 168 -6.94 -7.22 -16.91
CA ALA A 168 -7.02 -7.36 -15.46
C ALA A 168 -6.36 -6.19 -14.73
N PHE A 169 -5.21 -5.73 -15.23
CA PHE A 169 -4.44 -4.62 -14.69
C PHE A 169 -5.21 -3.30 -14.81
N CYS A 170 -5.67 -2.93 -16.00
CA CYS A 170 -6.46 -1.72 -16.23
C CYS A 170 -7.72 -1.63 -15.34
N ASN A 171 -8.31 -2.77 -14.98
CA ASN A 171 -9.50 -2.80 -14.12
C ASN A 171 -9.20 -2.64 -12.63
N ARG A 172 -7.98 -2.93 -12.16
CA ARG A 172 -7.67 -3.10 -10.73
C ARG A 172 -6.39 -2.40 -10.27
N GLU A 173 -5.64 -1.75 -11.15
CA GLU A 173 -4.38 -1.04 -10.81
C GLU A 173 -4.58 0.02 -9.72
N GLN A 174 -5.77 0.64 -9.68
CA GLN A 174 -6.12 1.67 -8.69
C GLN A 174 -5.85 1.21 -7.25
N GLY A 175 -6.15 -0.05 -6.91
CA GLY A 175 -5.93 -0.58 -5.56
C GLY A 175 -4.45 -0.75 -5.19
N LEU A 176 -3.53 -0.78 -6.16
CA LEU A 176 -2.09 -0.73 -5.91
C LEU A 176 -1.70 0.71 -5.54
N SER A 177 -2.07 1.69 -6.36
CA SER A 177 -1.73 3.11 -6.12
C SER A 177 -2.41 3.68 -4.87
N ASP A 178 -3.65 3.27 -4.55
CA ASP A 178 -4.35 3.67 -3.33
C ASP A 178 -3.52 3.35 -2.08
N ALA A 179 -2.96 2.13 -2.01
CA ALA A 179 -2.15 1.71 -0.88
C ALA A 179 -0.82 2.48 -0.80
N ILE A 180 -0.18 2.78 -1.93
CA ILE A 180 1.03 3.61 -1.94
C ILE A 180 0.70 5.03 -1.44
N PHE A 181 -0.40 5.62 -1.91
CA PHE A 181 -0.83 6.95 -1.51
C PHE A 181 -1.16 7.04 -0.02
N GLN A 182 -1.83 6.02 0.55
CA GLN A 182 -2.13 5.94 1.97
C GLN A 182 -0.84 5.86 2.83
N ASN A 183 0.12 5.01 2.45
CA ASN A 183 1.40 4.92 3.17
C ASN A 183 2.21 6.23 3.12
N LEU A 184 2.19 6.93 1.98
CA LEU A 184 2.80 8.26 1.86
C LEU A 184 2.06 9.30 2.69
N ALA A 185 0.72 9.25 2.74
CA ALA A 185 -0.06 10.13 3.59
C ALA A 185 0.29 9.95 5.08
N GLN A 186 0.44 8.71 5.55
CA GLN A 186 0.89 8.42 6.92
C GLN A 186 2.30 8.97 7.17
N SER A 187 3.25 8.70 6.25
CA SER A 187 4.62 9.23 6.34
C SER A 187 4.66 10.75 6.37
N PHE A 188 3.79 11.41 5.59
CA PHE A 188 3.66 12.86 5.55
C PHE A 188 3.14 13.42 6.87
N LEU A 189 2.15 12.79 7.50
CA LEU A 189 1.64 13.24 8.80
C LEU A 189 2.74 13.19 9.88
N GLN A 190 3.53 12.12 9.91
CA GLN A 190 4.70 12.04 10.80
C GLN A 190 5.73 13.13 10.51
N HIS A 191 5.85 13.57 9.25
CA HIS A 191 6.77 14.64 8.86
C HIS A 191 6.27 16.03 9.23
N VAL A 192 4.98 16.35 9.08
CA VAL A 192 4.49 17.74 9.26
C VAL A 192 4.01 18.07 10.67
N PHE A 193 3.68 17.07 11.50
CA PHE A 193 3.33 17.28 12.89
C PHE A 193 4.60 17.30 13.75
N GLN A 194 5.41 18.36 13.66
CA GLN A 194 6.66 18.47 14.43
C GLN A 194 6.46 18.99 15.86
N ASP A 195 5.51 19.92 16.06
CA ASP A 195 5.22 20.53 17.36
C ASP A 195 4.49 19.58 18.32
N ASP A 196 3.66 18.70 17.76
CA ASP A 196 2.91 17.66 18.48
C ASP A 196 3.06 16.34 17.73
N LYS A 197 4.20 15.68 17.96
CA LYS A 197 4.66 14.54 17.16
C LYS A 197 3.66 13.41 17.18
N ILE A 198 3.42 12.82 16.01
CA ILE A 198 2.67 11.57 15.91
C ILE A 198 3.54 10.43 16.46
N VAL A 199 3.07 9.78 17.52
CA VAL A 199 3.76 8.67 18.19
C VAL A 199 3.26 7.31 17.70
N GLU A 200 2.00 7.24 17.28
CA GLU A 200 1.37 6.04 16.74
C GLU A 200 0.56 6.41 15.50
N ILE A 201 0.70 5.63 14.43
CA ILE A 201 -0.05 5.81 13.18
C ILE A 201 -0.25 4.48 12.47
N GLY A 202 -1.44 4.29 11.92
CA GLY A 202 -1.79 3.10 11.16
C GLY A 202 -3.22 3.19 10.64
N GLY A 203 -3.79 2.09 10.16
CA GLY A 203 -5.22 1.99 9.91
C GLY A 203 -5.97 1.52 11.16
N TYR A 204 -7.28 1.73 11.20
CA TYR A 204 -8.18 1.06 12.13
C TYR A 204 -9.15 0.19 11.36
N TRP A 205 -9.41 -1.03 11.85
CA TRP A 205 -10.50 -1.84 11.34
C TRP A 205 -11.01 -2.79 12.41
N ASP A 206 -12.31 -2.98 12.40
CA ASP A 206 -13.01 -4.02 13.15
C ASP A 206 -13.97 -4.75 12.20
N LYS A 207 -15.01 -5.39 12.73
CA LYS A 207 -16.06 -6.05 11.95
C LYS A 207 -17.00 -5.07 11.21
N ASN A 208 -17.20 -3.87 11.74
CA ASN A 208 -18.23 -2.90 11.37
C ASN A 208 -17.66 -1.61 10.75
N SER A 209 -16.39 -1.30 11.01
CA SER A 209 -15.75 -0.02 10.66
C SER A 209 -14.34 -0.22 10.10
N GLU A 210 -13.96 0.65 9.17
CA GLU A 210 -12.62 0.73 8.59
C GLU A 210 -12.23 2.19 8.35
N ILE A 211 -11.08 2.59 8.86
CA ILE A 211 -10.52 3.94 8.79
C ILE A 211 -9.10 3.87 8.25
N ASP A 212 -8.84 4.58 7.15
CA ASP A 212 -7.57 4.52 6.42
C ASP A 212 -6.37 4.97 7.26
N ILE A 213 -6.58 6.02 8.08
CA ILE A 213 -5.57 6.55 8.99
C ILE A 213 -6.21 6.81 10.35
N LEU A 214 -5.69 6.16 11.38
CA LEU A 214 -5.83 6.58 12.77
C LEU A 214 -4.43 6.96 13.25
N ALA A 215 -4.33 8.00 14.09
CA ALA A 215 -3.07 8.39 14.67
C ALA A 215 -3.26 9.00 16.05
N LYS A 216 -2.27 8.79 16.92
CA LYS A 216 -2.17 9.43 18.24
C LYS A 216 -0.93 10.32 18.27
N SER A 217 -1.14 11.55 18.70
CA SER A 217 -0.06 12.51 18.94
C SER A 217 0.53 12.36 20.35
N GLN A 218 1.70 12.95 20.57
CA GLN A 218 2.37 12.94 21.87
C GLN A 218 1.54 13.64 22.96
N SER A 219 0.74 14.65 22.59
CA SER A 219 -0.19 15.31 23.52
C SER A 219 -1.45 14.49 23.83
N GLY A 220 -1.63 13.34 23.17
CA GLY A 220 -2.80 12.46 23.35
C GLY A 220 -3.94 12.71 22.36
N LYS A 221 -3.83 13.69 21.46
CA LYS A 221 -4.88 13.92 20.44
C LYS A 221 -5.03 12.75 19.50
N LEU A 222 -6.28 12.37 19.25
CA LEU A 222 -6.68 11.35 18.30
C LEU A 222 -7.01 12.00 16.95
N ILE A 223 -6.42 11.47 15.89
CA ILE A 223 -6.58 11.96 14.52
C ILE A 223 -7.13 10.84 13.66
N ALA A 224 -8.23 11.10 12.96
CA ALA A 224 -8.78 10.18 11.97
C ALA A 224 -8.63 10.74 10.56
N GLY A 225 -8.34 9.89 9.59
CA GLY A 225 -8.09 10.30 8.22
C GLY A 225 -8.58 9.35 7.16
N SER A 226 -8.87 9.93 5.99
CA SER A 226 -9.31 9.23 4.78
C SER A 226 -8.43 9.62 3.59
N CYS A 227 -8.09 8.64 2.75
CA CYS A 227 -7.26 8.81 1.57
C CYS A 227 -8.03 8.48 0.29
N ARG A 228 -8.05 9.42 -0.66
CA ARG A 228 -8.71 9.22 -1.95
C ARG A 228 -7.76 9.53 -3.11
N TYR A 229 -7.27 8.48 -3.77
CA TYR A 229 -6.38 8.61 -4.92
C TYR A 229 -7.14 8.54 -6.26
N THR A 230 -8.24 9.28 -6.38
CA THR A 230 -9.11 9.23 -7.58
C THR A 230 -8.90 10.45 -8.47
N LYS A 231 -9.33 10.35 -9.74
CA LYS A 231 -9.34 11.48 -10.71
C LYS A 231 -10.37 12.56 -10.39
N SER A 232 -11.31 12.28 -9.49
CA SER A 232 -12.42 13.18 -9.14
C SER A 232 -12.10 13.98 -7.88
N LYS A 233 -12.63 15.20 -7.79
CA LYS A 233 -12.54 16.00 -6.56
C LYS A 233 -13.31 15.31 -5.44
N VAL A 234 -12.70 15.24 -4.26
CA VAL A 234 -13.33 14.73 -3.04
C VAL A 234 -14.41 15.69 -2.58
N LYS A 235 -15.59 15.14 -2.26
CA LYS A 235 -16.79 15.88 -1.84
C LYS A 235 -16.96 15.79 -0.33
N LYS A 236 -17.86 16.62 0.23
CA LYS A 236 -18.21 16.61 1.66
C LYS A 236 -18.67 15.25 2.18
N SER A 237 -19.31 14.44 1.33
CA SER A 237 -19.72 13.07 1.70
C SER A 237 -18.58 12.20 2.21
N GLU A 238 -17.34 12.49 1.82
CA GLU A 238 -16.17 11.78 2.34
C GLU A 238 -15.91 12.08 3.82
N LEU A 239 -16.04 13.34 4.22
CA LEU A 239 -15.94 13.73 5.63
C LEU A 239 -17.07 13.11 6.46
N THR A 240 -18.28 13.10 5.92
CA THR A 240 -19.44 12.47 6.57
C THR A 240 -19.19 10.99 6.80
N LYS A 241 -18.74 10.26 5.78
CA LYS A 241 -18.39 8.84 5.89
C LYS A 241 -17.31 8.58 6.93
N LEU A 242 -16.24 9.38 6.94
CA LEU A 242 -15.17 9.23 7.93
C LEU A 242 -15.70 9.41 9.37
N LYS A 243 -16.57 10.39 9.61
CA LYS A 243 -17.22 10.60 10.91
C LYS A 243 -18.15 9.44 11.29
N GLU A 244 -18.91 8.91 10.34
CA GLU A 244 -19.76 7.72 10.56
C GLU A 244 -18.92 6.50 10.93
N GLN A 245 -17.78 6.27 10.27
CA GLN A 245 -16.86 5.18 10.62
C GLN A 245 -16.27 5.35 12.02
N CYS A 246 -15.87 6.57 12.40
CA CYS A 246 -15.37 6.85 13.75
C CYS A 246 -16.47 6.60 14.80
N ALA A 247 -17.71 7.03 14.53
CA ALA A 247 -18.82 6.80 15.44
C ALA A 247 -19.16 5.30 15.59
N LEU A 248 -19.12 4.52 14.50
CA LEU A 248 -19.30 3.06 14.55
C LEU A 248 -18.19 2.35 15.35
N ALA A 249 -16.98 2.89 15.31
CA ALA A 249 -15.83 2.43 16.07
C ALA A 249 -15.79 2.97 17.51
N GLU A 250 -16.78 3.80 17.89
CA GLU A 250 -16.82 4.49 19.19
C GLU A 250 -15.53 5.30 19.47
N LEU A 251 -14.96 5.87 18.40
CA LEU A 251 -13.79 6.74 18.44
C LEU A 251 -14.25 8.20 18.37
N GLU A 252 -13.61 9.06 19.18
CA GLU A 252 -13.84 10.50 19.20
C GLU A 252 -12.58 11.28 18.76
N PRO A 253 -12.30 11.40 17.45
CA PRO A 253 -11.13 12.15 16.97
C PRO A 253 -11.23 13.65 17.25
N ASP A 254 -10.15 14.23 17.78
CA ASP A 254 -9.96 15.68 17.91
C ASP A 254 -9.81 16.38 16.55
N MET A 255 -9.29 15.64 15.56
CA MET A 255 -9.00 16.17 14.23
C MET A 255 -9.32 15.15 13.13
N TYR A 256 -9.90 15.65 12.05
CA TYR A 256 -10.13 14.93 10.82
C TYR A 256 -9.16 15.39 9.73
N ILE A 257 -8.64 14.44 8.96
CA ILE A 257 -7.74 14.72 7.85
C ILE A 257 -8.25 14.03 6.58
N ILE A 258 -8.33 14.76 5.48
CA ILE A 258 -8.68 14.16 4.18
C ILE A 258 -7.56 14.41 3.19
N PHE A 259 -7.06 13.34 2.60
CA PHE A 259 -6.10 13.35 1.51
C PHE A 259 -6.82 13.14 0.17
N SER A 260 -6.47 13.95 -0.82
CA SER A 260 -7.03 13.84 -2.17
C SER A 260 -5.96 13.97 -3.25
N LYS A 261 -5.95 13.05 -4.21
CA LYS A 261 -5.17 13.19 -5.44
C LYS A 261 -5.60 14.43 -6.24
N SER A 262 -6.87 14.51 -6.61
CA SER A 262 -7.40 15.54 -7.52
C SER A 262 -8.04 16.76 -6.82
N GLY A 263 -7.82 16.93 -5.51
CA GLY A 263 -8.31 18.05 -4.72
C GLY A 263 -9.76 17.91 -4.24
N PHE A 264 -10.38 19.04 -3.89
CA PHE A 264 -11.62 19.07 -3.10
C PHE A 264 -12.70 19.96 -3.74
N SER A 265 -13.98 19.62 -3.50
CA SER A 265 -15.11 20.50 -3.82
C SER A 265 -15.05 21.80 -3.01
N SER A 266 -15.65 22.87 -3.53
CA SER A 266 -15.72 24.16 -2.82
C SER A 266 -16.46 24.04 -1.48
N GLU A 267 -17.52 23.23 -1.44
CA GLU A 267 -18.27 22.93 -0.21
C GLU A 267 -17.37 22.33 0.88
N LEU A 268 -16.57 21.30 0.56
CA LEU A 268 -15.68 20.70 1.56
C LEU A 268 -14.55 21.66 1.97
N LYS A 269 -14.04 22.48 1.04
CA LYS A 269 -13.03 23.50 1.38
C LYS A 269 -13.56 24.55 2.35
N ALA A 270 -14.84 24.90 2.27
CA ALA A 270 -15.47 25.87 3.17
C ALA A 270 -15.58 25.36 4.61
N LEU A 271 -15.44 24.05 4.84
CA LEU A 271 -15.51 23.43 6.18
C LEU A 271 -14.14 23.33 6.88
N LYS A 272 -13.05 23.81 6.27
CA LYS A 272 -11.72 23.79 6.90
C LYS A 272 -11.75 24.52 8.24
N SER A 273 -11.12 23.92 9.23
CA SER A 273 -11.02 24.42 10.59
C SER A 273 -9.74 23.88 11.24
N GLU A 274 -9.51 24.21 12.51
CA GLU A 274 -8.44 23.57 13.29
C GLU A 274 -8.63 22.06 13.43
N SER A 275 -9.90 21.60 13.45
CA SER A 275 -10.28 20.19 13.52
C SER A 275 -10.48 19.50 12.16
N LEU A 276 -10.30 20.20 11.04
CA LEU A 276 -10.36 19.63 9.69
C LEU A 276 -9.23 20.14 8.79
N LYS A 277 -8.25 19.27 8.51
CA LYS A 277 -7.16 19.54 7.56
C LYS A 277 -7.40 18.80 6.25
N LEU A 278 -7.10 19.48 5.13
CA LEU A 278 -7.24 18.93 3.78
C LEU A 278 -5.89 18.99 3.06
N PHE A 279 -5.38 17.84 2.63
CA PHE A 279 -4.11 17.71 1.94
C PHE A 279 -4.29 17.19 0.51
N THR A 280 -3.49 17.71 -0.41
CA THR A 280 -3.51 17.24 -1.81
C THR A 280 -2.27 16.43 -2.11
N LEU A 281 -2.20 15.79 -3.28
CA LEU A 281 -0.97 15.14 -3.75
C LEU A 281 0.26 16.09 -3.68
N LYS A 282 0.07 17.38 -4.02
CA LYS A 282 1.13 18.40 -3.94
C LYS A 282 1.63 18.64 -2.52
N SER A 283 0.81 18.36 -1.50
CA SER A 283 1.21 18.48 -0.10
C SER A 283 2.29 17.48 0.27
N LEU A 284 2.38 16.33 -0.43
CA LEU A 284 3.35 15.27 -0.14
C LEU A 284 4.77 15.58 -0.65
N LYS A 285 4.98 16.68 -1.38
CA LYS A 285 6.29 17.07 -1.94
C LYS A 285 7.45 17.06 -0.93
N PRO A 286 7.31 17.53 0.32
CA PRO A 286 8.39 17.50 1.30
C PRO A 286 8.94 16.10 1.57
N LEU A 287 8.18 15.04 1.28
CA LEU A 287 8.66 13.66 1.40
C LEU A 287 9.77 13.33 0.41
N VAL A 288 9.90 14.05 -0.70
CA VAL A 288 10.90 13.81 -1.76
C VAL A 288 11.76 15.03 -2.06
N GLU A 289 11.62 16.11 -1.27
CA GLU A 289 12.49 17.28 -1.36
C GLU A 289 13.72 17.10 -0.46
N GLY A 290 14.88 17.58 -0.92
CA GLY A 290 16.13 17.51 -0.16
C GLY A 290 16.72 16.10 0.00
N ILE A 291 16.21 15.11 -0.74
CA ILE A 291 16.72 13.75 -0.73
C ILE A 291 18.10 13.65 -1.42
N ASP A 292 19.06 13.00 -0.76
CA ASP A 292 20.45 12.87 -1.23
C ASP A 292 20.69 11.50 -1.87
N LYS A 293 21.70 11.39 -2.74
CA LYS A 293 22.22 10.09 -3.24
C LYS A 293 22.56 9.11 -2.12
N LYS A 294 22.84 9.56 -0.90
CA LYS A 294 23.03 8.71 0.28
C LYS A 294 21.78 7.91 0.67
N GLU A 295 20.59 8.34 0.27
CA GLU A 295 19.32 7.63 0.48
C GLU A 295 19.03 6.59 -0.62
N LEU A 296 19.90 6.45 -1.61
CA LEU A 296 19.83 5.34 -2.56
C LEU A 296 20.14 4.04 -1.82
N LEU A 297 19.18 3.12 -1.86
CA LEU A 297 19.39 1.78 -1.31
C LEU A 297 20.45 1.05 -2.16
N PRO A 298 21.45 0.41 -1.53
CA PRO A 298 22.54 -0.21 -2.26
C PRO A 298 22.03 -1.30 -3.20
N CYS A 299 22.53 -1.27 -4.44
CA CYS A 299 22.22 -2.28 -5.45
C CYS A 299 22.96 -3.58 -5.12
N VAL A 300 22.31 -4.46 -4.36
CA VAL A 300 22.79 -5.85 -4.17
C VAL A 300 22.31 -6.70 -5.35
N GLY A 301 22.73 -6.31 -6.57
CA GLY A 301 22.26 -6.89 -7.83
C GLY A 301 20.79 -6.58 -8.15
N LYS A 302 20.34 -6.96 -9.35
CA LYS A 302 18.91 -6.93 -9.68
C LYS A 302 18.20 -7.95 -8.77
N LYS A 303 17.42 -7.47 -7.81
CA LYS A 303 16.38 -8.30 -7.18
C LYS A 303 15.33 -8.57 -8.25
N TYR A 304 15.33 -9.82 -8.74
CA TYR A 304 14.47 -10.36 -9.80
C TYR A 304 14.78 -9.89 -11.22
#